data_AF-A0A0C9TU15-F1
#
_entry.id   AF-A0A0C9TU15-F1
#
_cell.length_a   1.000
_cell.length_b   1.000
_cell.length_c   1.000
_cell.angle_alpha   90.00
_cell.angle_beta   90.00
_cell.angle_gamma   90.00
#
_symmetry.space_group_name_H-M   'P 1'
#
loop_
_entity.id
_entity.type
_entity.pdbx_description
1 polymer ?
#
loop_
_entity_poly.entity_id
_entity_poly.type
_entity_poly.pdbx_seq_one_letter_code
_entity_poly.pdbx_strand_id
1 'polypeptide(L)' 'MQVTTDNSRKQPPRTLAEARASPEAANWESAMLEELASLHEKGTGVLTPLPPGRKAVGSRWVYAYKYDENGEI' A
#
# COMPACT_ATOMS: atom_id res chain seq x y z
N MET A 1 36.67 -3.68 -0.88
CA MET A 1 35.48 -4.40 -0.38
C MET A 1 34.36 -4.10 -1.36
N GLN A 2 33.94 -5.09 -2.17
CA GLN A 2 32.87 -4.90 -3.14
C GLN A 2 31.53 -4.95 -2.40
N VAL A 3 30.80 -3.85 -2.36
CA VAL A 3 29.40 -3.80 -1.91
C VAL A 3 28.56 -4.36 -3.04
N THR A 4 28.20 -5.64 -2.95
CA THR A 4 27.21 -6.26 -3.84
C THR A 4 25.85 -5.68 -3.49
N THR A 5 25.35 -4.75 -4.30
CA THR A 5 23.94 -4.37 -4.26
C THR A 5 23.14 -5.61 -4.67
N ASP A 6 22.52 -6.29 -3.71
CA ASP A 6 21.57 -7.37 -4.00
C ASP A 6 20.38 -6.76 -4.76
N ASN A 7 20.38 -6.96 -6.08
CA ASN A 7 19.38 -6.49 -7.02
C ASN A 7 18.21 -7.49 -7.17
N SER A 8 18.03 -8.38 -6.19
CA SER A 8 17.15 -9.55 -6.26
C SER A 8 15.76 -9.31 -5.67
N ARG A 9 15.56 -8.18 -4.96
CA ARG A 9 14.27 -7.84 -4.35
C ARG A 9 13.23 -7.44 -5.40
N LYS A 10 12.02 -8.02 -5.29
CA LYS A 10 10.88 -7.65 -6.13
C LYS A 10 10.57 -6.17 -5.94
N GLN A 11 10.35 -5.49 -7.07
CA GLN A 11 9.92 -4.09 -7.06
C GLN A 11 8.41 -4.04 -6.88
N PRO A 12 7.89 -3.34 -5.86
CA PRO A 12 6.46 -3.23 -5.65
C PRO A 12 5.82 -2.38 -6.76
N PRO A 13 4.52 -2.58 -7.04
CA PRO A 13 3.80 -1.76 -7.99
C PRO A 13 3.83 -0.29 -7.55
N ARG A 14 3.91 0.62 -8.52
CA ARG A 14 3.96 2.07 -8.27
C ARG A 14 2.59 2.71 -8.33
N THR A 15 1.62 1.99 -8.90
CA THR A 15 0.25 2.45 -9.09
C THR A 15 -0.75 1.37 -8.72
N LEU A 16 -1.98 1.78 -8.39
CA LEU A 16 -3.09 0.84 -8.17
C LEU A 16 -3.39 0.00 -9.41
N ALA A 17 -3.21 0.56 -10.61
CA ALA A 17 -3.41 -0.15 -11.86
C ALA A 17 -2.38 -1.28 -12.04
N GLU A 18 -1.11 -1.01 -11.76
CA GLU A 18 -0.05 -2.03 -11.75
C GLU A 18 -0.32 -3.11 -10.69
N ALA A 19 -0.72 -2.72 -9.47
CA ALA A 19 -1.05 -3.67 -8.41
C ALA A 19 -2.18 -4.62 -8.82
N ARG A 20 -3.26 -4.08 -9.40
CA ARG A 20 -4.42 -4.85 -9.87
C ARG A 20 -4.14 -5.71 -11.11
N ALA A 21 -3.16 -5.33 -11.93
CA ALA A 21 -2.74 -6.10 -13.09
C ALA A 21 -1.66 -7.14 -12.78
N SER A 22 -1.08 -7.10 -11.57
CA SER A 22 -0.03 -8.04 -11.16
C SER A 22 -0.58 -9.43 -10.80
N PRO A 23 0.23 -10.49 -10.88
CA PRO A 23 -0.14 -11.81 -10.37
C PRO A 23 -0.54 -11.80 -8.89
N GLU A 24 0.03 -10.89 -8.10
CA GLU A 24 -0.25 -10.72 -6.68
C GLU A 24 -1.46 -9.79 -6.40
N ALA A 25 -2.29 -9.47 -7.40
CA ALA A 25 -3.42 -8.55 -7.26
C ALA A 25 -4.35 -8.85 -6.06
N ALA A 26 -4.63 -10.13 -5.81
CA ALA A 26 -5.46 -10.55 -4.68
C ALA A 26 -4.82 -10.22 -3.32
N ASN A 27 -3.50 -10.39 -3.19
CA ASN A 27 -2.76 -10.06 -1.98
C ASN A 27 -2.74 -8.54 -1.76
N TRP A 28 -2.55 -7.76 -2.83
CA TRP A 28 -2.63 -6.30 -2.74
C TRP A 28 -4.02 -5.81 -2.35
N GLU A 29 -5.07 -6.42 -2.88
CA GLU A 29 -6.44 -6.09 -2.52
C GLU A 29 -6.75 -6.42 -1.06
N SER A 30 -6.35 -7.59 -0.57
CA SER A 30 -6.48 -7.96 0.84
C SER A 30 -5.77 -6.96 1.74
N ALA A 31 -4.50 -6.63 1.45
CA ALA A 31 -3.71 -5.68 2.23
C ALA A 31 -4.32 -4.26 2.24
N MET A 32 -4.90 -3.81 1.12
CA MET A 32 -5.60 -2.51 1.06
C MET A 32 -6.87 -2.51 1.93
N LEU A 33 -7.63 -3.60 1.93
CA LEU A 33 -8.83 -3.75 2.76
C LEU A 33 -8.49 -3.82 4.25
N GLU A 34 -7.44 -4.55 4.60
CA GLU A 34 -6.91 -4.63 5.98
C GLU A 34 -6.46 -3.25 6.48
N GLU A 35 -5.75 -2.48 5.67
CA GLU A 35 -5.34 -1.13 6.05
C GLU A 35 -6.56 -0.20 6.22
N LEU A 36 -7.54 -0.26 5.31
CA LEU A 36 -8.79 0.51 5.46
C LEU A 36 -9.54 0.12 6.74
N ALA A 37 -9.60 -1.17 7.08
CA ALA A 37 -10.21 -1.64 8.31
C ALA A 37 -9.43 -1.12 9.54
N SER A 38 -8.10 -1.18 9.51
CA SER A 38 -7.25 -0.65 10.59
C SER A 38 -7.43 0.86 10.77
N LEU A 39 -7.58 1.63 9.68
CA LEU A 39 -7.86 3.06 9.74
C LEU A 39 -9.22 3.35 10.39
N HIS A 40 -10.23 2.54 10.09
CA HIS A 40 -11.53 2.64 10.75
C HIS A 40 -11.45 2.26 12.24
N GLU A 41 -10.76 1.17 12.59
CA GLU A 41 -10.60 0.71 13.98
C GLU A 41 -9.87 1.73 14.85
N LYS A 42 -8.83 2.38 14.31
CA LYS A 42 -8.07 3.42 15.02
C LYS A 42 -8.94 4.63 15.39
N GLY A 43 -10.12 4.80 14.79
CA GLY A 43 -11.07 5.84 15.17
C GLY A 43 -10.56 7.27 14.99
N THR A 44 -9.46 7.46 14.23
CA THR A 44 -8.77 8.75 14.12
C THR A 44 -9.47 9.75 13.20
N GLY A 45 -10.60 9.39 12.59
CA GLY A 45 -11.36 10.27 11.71
C GLY A 45 -12.80 9.84 11.52
N VAL A 46 -13.68 10.82 11.35
CA VAL A 46 -15.07 10.62 10.94
C VAL A 46 -15.19 11.00 9.47
N LEU A 47 -15.74 10.11 8.65
CA LEU A 47 -16.06 10.43 7.27
C LEU A 47 -17.18 11.47 7.27
N THR A 48 -16.89 12.67 6.74
CA THR A 48 -17.83 13.79 6.73
C THR A 48 -18.00 14.35 5.32
N PRO A 49 -19.17 14.91 4.98
CA PRO A 49 -19.34 15.62 3.72
C PRO A 49 -18.34 16.77 3.59
N LEU A 50 -17.79 16.96 2.40
CA LEU A 50 -16.86 18.05 2.12
C LEU A 50 -17.57 19.41 2.30
N PRO A 51 -17.12 20.29 3.20
CA PRO A 51 -17.77 21.57 3.42
C PRO A 51 -17.69 22.48 2.17
N PRO A 52 -18.69 23.35 1.95
CA PRO A 52 -18.68 24.29 0.83
C PRO A 52 -17.41 25.14 0.79
N GLY A 53 -16.84 25.32 -0.42
CA GLY A 53 -15.62 26.12 -0.62
C GLY A 53 -14.33 25.46 -0.14
N ARG A 54 -14.35 24.20 0.29
CA ARG A 54 -13.16 23.44 0.69
C ARG A 54 -12.75 22.43 -0.39
N LYS A 55 -11.47 22.09 -0.42
CA LYS A 55 -10.90 21.04 -1.27
C LYS A 55 -10.59 19.82 -0.42
N ALA A 56 -11.06 18.65 -0.85
CA ALA A 56 -10.69 17.39 -0.21
C ALA A 56 -9.18 17.14 -0.37
N VAL A 57 -8.56 16.65 0.70
CA VAL A 57 -7.18 16.14 0.62
C VAL A 57 -7.25 14.77 -0.04
N GLY A 58 -6.49 14.60 -1.12
CA GLY A 58 -6.38 13.32 -1.80
C GLY A 58 -5.48 12.35 -1.02
N SER A 59 -5.67 11.06 -1.27
CA SER A 59 -4.82 9.99 -0.76
C SER A 59 -4.32 9.13 -1.93
N ARG A 60 -3.21 8.43 -1.74
CA ARG A 60 -2.70 7.45 -2.71
C ARG A 60 -2.21 6.20 -1.98
N TRP A 61 -2.30 5.06 -2.66
CA TRP A 61 -1.66 3.83 -2.21
C TRP A 61 -0.15 3.88 -2.45
N VAL A 62 0.59 3.35 -1.49
CA VAL A 62 2.04 3.10 -1.59
C VAL A 62 2.26 1.64 -1.22
N TYR A 63 2.90 0.90 -2.11
CA TYR A 63 3.08 -0.54 -1.98
C TYR A 63 4.51 -0.87 -1.57
N ALA A 64 4.66 -1.90 -0.74
CA ALA A 64 5.94 -2.45 -0.35
C ALA A 64 5.78 -3.94 -0.08
N TYR A 65 6.79 -4.73 -0.47
CA TYR A 65 6.90 -6.11 0.00
C TYR A 65 7.49 -6.10 1.41
N LYS A 66 6.86 -6.85 2.31
CA LYS A 66 7.47 -7.22 3.58
C LYS A 66 8.15 -8.56 3.36
N TYR A 67 9.35 -8.70 3.90
CA TYR A 67 10.11 -9.94 3.82
C TYR A 67 10.33 -10.45 5.24
N ASP A 68 10.26 -11.76 5.42
CA ASP A 68 10.62 -12.42 6.67
C ASP A 68 12.14 -12.48 6.87
N GLU A 69 12.58 -13.13 7.95
CA GLU A 69 14.00 -13.31 8.26
C GLU A 69 14.77 -14.16 7.25
N ASN A 70 14.06 -14.98 6.48
CA ASN A 70 14.61 -15.84 5.42
C ASN A 70 14.65 -15.13 4.06
N GLY A 71 14.01 -13.96 3.93
CA GLY A 71 13.91 -13.21 2.69
C GLY A 71 12.71 -13.60 1.82
N GLU A 72 11.73 -14.30 2.38
CA GLU A 72 10.48 -14.68 1.73
C GLU A 72 9.37 -13.64 1.99
N ILE A 73 8.42 -13.48 1.06
CA ILE A 73 7.33 -12.47 1.11
C ILE A 73 6.14 -12.98 1.93
#